data_AF-A0A940AFT9-F1
#
_entry.id   AF-A0A940AFT9-F1
#
_cell.length_a   1.000
_cell.length_b   1.000
_cell.length_c   1.000
_cell.angle_alpha   90.00
_cell.angle_beta   90.00
_cell.angle_gamma   90.00
#
_symmetry.space_group_name_H-M   'P 1'
#
loop_
_entity.id
_entity.type
_entity.pdbx_description
1 polymer ?
#
loop_
_entity_poly.entity_id
_entity_poly.type
_entity_poly.pdbx_seq_one_letter_code
_entity_poly.pdbx_strand_id
1 'polypeptide(L)'
;MKKNFFTLVEVVVALAILSISIAGFLQLLTAAQNRIIKTSDRWTQTHMLMQAAEYYMLMKLEDPPGITDTFFPYDSYRVDVTYEEIENLPEEYTGLVGQKQLRAMVLSLKRQSDGQEVDKIIIDRIDYENASENTN
;
A
#
# COMPACT_ATOMS: atom_id res chain seq x y z
N MET A 1 -0.18 -68.16 -9.62
CA MET A 1 -0.50 -66.77 -9.25
C MET A 1 -1.08 -66.74 -7.84
N LYS A 2 -0.35 -66.25 -6.84
CA LYS A 2 -0.96 -65.95 -5.53
C LYS A 2 -1.85 -64.72 -5.70
N LYS A 3 -3.17 -64.86 -5.49
CA LYS A 3 -4.08 -63.72 -5.39
C LYS A 3 -3.87 -63.10 -4.01
N ASN A 4 -3.24 -61.93 -3.95
CA ASN A 4 -3.22 -61.12 -2.74
C ASN A 4 -4.59 -60.49 -2.59
N PHE A 5 -5.39 -60.96 -1.63
CA PHE A 5 -6.66 -60.35 -1.29
C PHE A 5 -6.38 -59.21 -0.31
N PHE A 6 -6.90 -58.02 -0.61
CA PHE A 6 -6.83 -56.88 0.29
C PHE A 6 -7.55 -57.21 1.59
N THR A 7 -6.93 -56.88 2.72
CA THR A 7 -7.59 -57.02 4.02
C THR A 7 -8.48 -55.80 4.27
N LEU A 8 -9.60 -56.00 4.97
CA LEU A 8 -10.46 -54.89 5.38
C LEU A 8 -9.69 -53.85 6.21
N VAL A 9 -8.71 -54.30 7.02
CA VAL A 9 -7.82 -53.44 7.80
C VAL A 9 -6.99 -52.53 6.91
N GLU A 10 -6.41 -53.06 5.83
CA GLU A 10 -5.58 -52.28 4.89
C GLU A 10 -6.37 -51.15 4.22
N VAL A 11 -7.62 -51.42 3.81
CA VAL A 11 -8.50 -50.41 3.21
C VAL A 11 -8.87 -49.33 4.23
N VAL A 12 -9.17 -49.71 5.47
CA VAL A 12 -9.50 -48.76 6.55
C VAL A 12 -8.30 -47.86 6.87
N VAL A 13 -7.09 -48.40 6.93
CA VAL A 13 -5.87 -47.62 7.16
C VAL A 13 -5.63 -46.64 6.00
N ALA A 14 -5.79 -47.09 4.75
CA ALA A 14 -5.65 -46.21 3.59
C ALA A 14 -6.66 -45.05 3.60
N LEU A 15 -7.92 -45.32 3.96
CA LEU A 15 -8.95 -44.28 4.10
C LEU A 15 -8.64 -43.31 5.25
N ALA A 16 -8.11 -43.80 6.37
CA ALA A 16 -7.71 -42.96 7.49
C ALA A 16 -6.59 -41.98 7.07
N ILE A 17 -5.53 -42.49 6.43
CA ILE A 17 -4.42 -41.65 5.92
C ILE A 17 -4.93 -40.63 4.90
N LEU A 18 -5.79 -41.06 3.97
CA LEU A 18 -6.38 -40.18 2.97
C LEU A 18 -7.18 -39.05 3.62
N SER A 19 -8.02 -39.36 4.62
CA SER A 19 -8.87 -38.37 5.29
C SER A 19 -8.04 -37.30 6.02
N ILE A 20 -6.97 -37.70 6.73
CA ILE A 20 -6.08 -36.78 7.43
C ILE A 20 -5.32 -35.90 6.42
N SER A 21 -4.87 -36.51 5.31
CA SER A 21 -4.14 -35.79 4.26
C SER A 21 -5.02 -34.74 3.58
N ILE A 22 -6.28 -35.06 3.28
CA ILE A 22 -7.25 -34.12 2.69
C ILE A 22 -7.55 -32.99 3.68
N ALA A 23 -7.76 -33.31 4.96
CA ALA A 23 -8.02 -32.30 5.98
C ALA A 23 -6.86 -31.30 6.10
N GLY A 24 -5.61 -31.79 6.15
CA GLY A 24 -4.42 -30.93 6.17
C GLY A 24 -4.26 -30.10 4.90
N PHE A 25 -4.54 -30.69 3.73
CA PHE A 25 -4.48 -29.99 2.45
C PHE A 25 -5.51 -28.85 2.36
N LEU A 26 -6.74 -29.08 2.80
CA LEU A 26 -7.78 -28.05 2.84
C LEU A 26 -7.41 -26.89 3.75
N GLN A 27 -6.81 -27.16 4.92
CA GLN A 27 -6.32 -26.12 5.82
C GLN A 27 -5.26 -25.23 5.15
N LEU A 28 -4.31 -25.85 4.43
CA LEU A 28 -3.29 -25.11 3.67
C LEU A 28 -3.90 -24.27 2.55
N LEU A 29 -4.88 -24.81 1.82
CA LEU A 29 -5.60 -24.07 0.78
C LEU A 29 -6.34 -22.86 1.34
N THR A 30 -7.07 -23.02 2.45
CA THR A 30 -7.77 -21.89 3.10
C THR A 30 -6.79 -20.83 3.57
N ALA A 31 -5.66 -21.23 4.17
CA ALA A 31 -4.62 -20.29 4.59
C ALA A 31 -4.02 -19.53 3.40
N ALA A 32 -3.77 -20.22 2.29
CA ALA A 32 -3.26 -19.62 1.06
C ALA A 32 -4.27 -18.63 0.46
N GLN A 33 -5.55 -18.99 0.38
CA GLN A 33 -6.62 -18.12 -0.12
C GLN A 33 -6.72 -16.84 0.71
N ASN A 34 -6.74 -16.97 2.04
CA ASN A 34 -6.78 -15.81 2.94
C ASN A 34 -5.58 -14.89 2.76
N ARG A 35 -4.39 -15.44 2.51
CA ARG A 35 -3.19 -14.66 2.23
C ARG A 35 -3.31 -13.93 0.89
N ILE A 36 -3.80 -14.59 -0.15
CA ILE A 36 -3.99 -13.97 -1.48
C ILE A 36 -4.94 -12.79 -1.40
N ILE A 37 -6.08 -12.95 -0.71
CA ILE A 37 -7.05 -11.85 -0.55
C ILE A 37 -6.39 -10.65 0.13
N LYS A 38 -5.72 -10.87 1.26
CA LYS A 38 -5.02 -9.79 1.99
C LYS A 38 -3.93 -9.12 1.15
N THR A 39 -3.16 -9.90 0.39
CA THR A 39 -2.12 -9.37 -0.49
C THR A 39 -2.73 -8.57 -1.63
N SER A 40 -3.85 -9.03 -2.19
CA SER A 40 -4.58 -8.30 -3.23
C SER A 40 -5.08 -6.97 -2.72
N ASP A 41 -5.74 -6.95 -1.55
CA ASP A 41 -6.25 -5.72 -0.93
C ASP A 41 -5.11 -4.72 -0.67
N ARG A 42 -4.00 -5.20 -0.12
CA ARG A 42 -2.80 -4.38 0.12
C ARG A 42 -2.22 -3.85 -1.18
N TRP A 43 -2.12 -4.68 -2.22
CA TRP A 43 -1.62 -4.27 -3.52
C TRP A 43 -2.49 -3.16 -4.12
N THR A 44 -3.81 -3.28 -4.04
CA THR A 44 -4.74 -2.24 -4.50
C THR A 44 -4.56 -0.94 -3.70
N GLN A 45 -4.41 -1.01 -2.38
CA GLN A 45 -4.17 0.15 -1.53
C GLN A 45 -2.86 0.87 -1.88
N THR A 46 -1.77 0.12 -2.05
CA THR A 46 -0.48 0.68 -2.47
C THR A 46 -0.56 1.27 -3.87
N HIS A 47 -1.30 0.64 -4.81
CA HIS A 47 -1.50 1.19 -6.15
C HIS A 47 -2.23 2.53 -6.12
N MET A 48 -3.29 2.65 -5.32
CA MET A 48 -4.01 3.91 -5.12
C MET A 48 -3.09 5.01 -4.59
N LEU A 49 -2.29 4.70 -3.57
CA LEU A 49 -1.30 5.66 -3.03
C LEU A 49 -0.25 6.07 -4.06
N MET A 50 0.24 5.13 -4.87
CA MET A 50 1.23 5.42 -5.90
C MET A 50 0.66 6.36 -6.98
N GLN A 51 -0.57 6.10 -7.42
CA GLN A 51 -1.25 6.98 -8.39
C GLN A 51 -1.43 8.40 -7.85
N ALA A 52 -1.83 8.52 -6.59
CA ALA A 52 -1.92 9.82 -5.93
C ALA A 52 -0.55 10.48 -5.76
N ALA A 53 0.48 9.71 -5.40
CA ALA A 53 1.85 10.20 -5.31
C ALA A 53 2.34 10.76 -6.65
N GLU A 54 2.16 10.02 -7.75
CA GLU A 54 2.52 10.48 -9.08
C GLU A 54 1.80 11.80 -9.43
N TYR A 55 0.51 11.91 -9.12
CA TYR A 55 -0.27 13.13 -9.36
C TYR A 55 0.29 14.33 -8.59
N TYR A 56 0.48 14.20 -7.27
CA TYR A 56 0.94 15.30 -6.42
C TYR A 56 2.42 15.63 -6.60
N MET A 57 3.26 14.66 -6.98
CA MET A 57 4.67 14.90 -7.32
C MET A 57 4.83 15.73 -8.59
N LEU A 58 3.92 15.58 -9.56
CA LEU A 58 3.93 16.38 -10.79
C LEU A 58 3.37 17.79 -10.60
N MET A 59 2.60 18.02 -9.54
CA MET A 59 2.13 19.36 -9.20
C MET A 59 3.27 20.20 -8.65
N LYS A 60 3.29 21.49 -9.01
CA LYS A 60 4.25 22.48 -8.48
C LYS A 60 3.70 23.31 -7.33
N LEU A 61 2.40 23.19 -7.03
CA LEU A 61 1.76 23.94 -5.96
C LEU A 61 2.15 23.39 -4.57
N GLU A 62 2.24 24.30 -3.61
CA GLU A 62 2.50 24.01 -2.20
C GLU A 62 1.22 23.58 -1.46
N ASP A 63 0.06 24.09 -1.89
CA ASP A 63 -1.26 23.62 -1.46
C ASP A 63 -2.01 23.04 -2.68
N PRO A 64 -1.79 21.75 -3.01
CA PRO A 64 -2.41 21.16 -4.17
C PRO A 64 -3.91 20.95 -3.93
N PRO A 65 -4.76 21.25 -4.93
CA PRO A 65 -6.18 20.93 -4.83
C PRO A 65 -6.38 19.41 -4.70
N GLY A 66 -7.50 18.99 -4.12
CA GLY A 66 -7.85 17.59 -4.01
C GLY A 66 -7.77 16.87 -5.36
N ILE A 67 -7.25 15.64 -5.35
CA ILE A 67 -7.10 14.82 -6.55
C ILE A 67 -8.43 14.67 -7.29
N THR A 68 -8.42 14.87 -8.60
CA THR A 68 -9.64 14.80 -9.40
C THR A 68 -10.05 13.36 -9.66
N ASP A 69 -11.35 13.11 -9.78
CA ASP A 69 -11.91 11.78 -10.07
C ASP A 69 -11.41 11.19 -11.40
N THR A 70 -10.86 12.03 -12.29
CA THR A 70 -10.22 11.57 -13.54
C THR A 70 -8.92 10.80 -13.28
N PHE A 71 -8.15 11.23 -12.27
CA PHE A 71 -6.88 10.59 -11.90
C PHE A 71 -7.02 9.64 -10.71
N PHE A 72 -8.08 9.76 -9.92
CA PHE A 72 -8.36 8.88 -8.78
C PHE A 72 -9.84 8.47 -8.74
N PRO A 73 -10.26 7.53 -9.60
CA PRO A 73 -11.66 7.13 -9.75
C PRO A 73 -12.08 6.10 -8.68
N TYR A 74 -11.86 6.39 -7.40
CA TYR A 74 -12.16 5.46 -6.30
C TYR A 74 -13.17 6.06 -5.31
N ASP A 75 -14.41 5.58 -5.34
CA ASP A 75 -15.50 6.12 -4.49
C ASP A 75 -15.36 5.77 -3.01
N SER A 76 -14.68 4.67 -2.69
CA SER A 76 -14.55 4.16 -1.32
C SER A 76 -13.37 4.74 -0.55
N TYR A 77 -12.48 5.48 -1.24
CA TYR A 77 -11.24 5.99 -0.68
C TYR A 77 -11.07 7.47 -1.03
N ARG A 78 -10.30 8.17 -0.20
CA ARG A 78 -9.82 9.52 -0.48
C ARG A 78 -8.37 9.64 -0.08
N VAL A 79 -7.66 10.60 -0.66
CA VAL A 79 -6.27 10.88 -0.31
C VAL A 79 -6.19 12.27 0.29
N ASP A 80 -5.68 12.34 1.51
CA ASP A 80 -5.37 13.58 2.19
C ASP A 80 -3.86 13.84 2.05
N VAL A 81 -3.48 15.08 1.71
CA VAL A 81 -2.08 15.51 1.56
C VAL A 81 -1.74 16.52 2.64
N THR A 82 -0.62 16.33 3.31
CA THR A 82 -0.05 17.31 4.25
C THR A 82 1.44 17.48 3.99
N TYR A 83 1.96 18.66 4.30
CA TYR A 83 3.40 18.93 4.29
C TYR A 83 3.89 19.08 5.71
N GLU A 84 4.89 18.29 6.06
CA GLU A 84 5.54 18.30 7.36
C GLU A 84 6.98 18.81 7.20
N GLU A 85 7.45 19.60 8.15
CA GLU A 85 8.85 19.98 8.22
C GLU A 85 9.67 18.79 8.71
N ILE A 86 10.87 18.59 8.14
CA ILE A 86 11.74 17.48 8.54
C ILE A 86 12.43 17.85 9.85
N GLU A 87 12.03 17.21 10.95
CA GLU A 87 12.71 17.32 12.23
C GLU A 87 14.11 16.68 12.17
N ASN A 88 15.14 17.37 12.67
CA ASN A 88 16.56 16.98 12.68
C ASN A 88 17.35 17.19 11.37
N LEU A 89 17.05 18.24 10.61
CA LEU A 89 18.00 18.71 9.61
C LEU A 89 19.27 19.22 10.32
N PRO A 90 20.49 18.73 10.01
CA PRO A 90 21.71 19.27 10.59
C PRO A 90 21.80 20.77 10.32
N GLU A 91 22.24 21.57 11.30
CA GLU A 91 22.27 23.04 11.20
C GLU A 91 23.03 23.53 9.96
N GLU A 92 24.00 22.75 9.48
CA GLU A 92 24.76 22.99 8.25
C GLU A 92 23.90 23.04 6.97
N TYR A 93 22.71 22.42 6.98
CA TYR A 93 21.78 22.35 5.86
C TYR A 93 20.51 23.19 6.07
N THR A 94 20.38 23.86 7.23
CA THR A 94 19.22 24.69 7.56
C THR A 94 19.48 26.14 7.15
N GLY A 95 18.66 26.68 6.24
CA GLY A 95 18.69 28.11 5.90
C GLY A 95 19.89 28.56 5.05
N LEU A 96 20.51 27.66 4.29
CA LEU A 96 21.56 28.00 3.32
C LEU A 96 21.03 28.98 2.25
N VAL A 97 21.79 30.06 2.02
CA VAL A 97 21.43 31.11 1.05
C VAL A 97 21.38 30.53 -0.36
N GLY A 98 20.18 30.47 -0.95
CA GLY A 98 19.93 29.89 -2.27
C GLY A 98 19.44 28.44 -2.27
N GLN A 99 19.35 27.79 -1.11
CA GLN A 99 18.79 26.44 -0.98
C GLN A 99 17.34 26.49 -0.47
N LYS A 100 16.45 25.84 -1.22
CA LYS A 100 15.04 25.67 -0.84
C LYS A 100 14.92 24.72 0.35
N GLN A 101 13.93 24.98 1.21
CA GLN A 101 13.67 24.12 2.37
C GLN A 101 13.21 22.74 1.91
N LEU A 102 13.73 21.71 2.59
CA LEU A 102 13.29 20.33 2.45
C LEU A 102 12.04 20.14 3.32
N ARG A 103 10.98 19.57 2.75
CA ARG A 103 9.76 19.21 3.45
C ARG A 103 9.35 17.78 3.10
N ALA A 104 8.68 17.11 4.01
CA ALA A 104 8.10 15.80 3.77
C ALA A 104 6.64 15.97 3.32
N MET A 105 6.32 15.50 2.12
CA MET A 105 4.94 15.37 1.66
C MET A 105 4.38 14.04 2.18
N VAL A 106 3.35 14.12 3.02
CA VAL A 106 2.67 12.96 3.60
C VAL A 106 1.34 12.77 2.88
N LEU A 107 1.20 11.61 2.23
CA LEU A 107 0.00 11.19 1.53
C LEU A 107 -0.68 10.09 2.33
N SER A 108 -1.89 10.36 2.80
CA SER A 108 -2.65 9.43 3.64
C SER A 108 -3.89 8.93 2.90
N LEU A 109 -3.97 7.62 2.69
CA LEU A 109 -5.15 6.97 2.12
C LEU A 109 -6.17 6.75 3.23
N LYS A 110 -7.33 7.42 3.12
CA LYS A 110 -8.42 7.28 4.08
C LYS A 110 -9.61 6.61 3.43
N ARG A 111 -10.28 5.76 4.20
CA ARG A 111 -11.54 5.16 3.77
C ARG A 111 -12.67 6.17 3.93
N GLN A 112 -13.51 6.32 2.92
CA GLN A 112 -14.61 7.30 2.91
C GLN A 112 -15.69 6.97 3.95
N SER A 113 -15.90 5.69 4.27
CA SER A 113 -16.99 5.27 5.17
C SER A 113 -16.79 5.66 6.63
N ASP A 114 -15.55 5.62 7.14
CA ASP A 114 -15.22 5.84 8.56
C ASP A 114 -14.13 6.89 8.76
N GLY A 115 -13.51 7.39 7.68
CA GLY A 115 -12.39 8.32 7.74
C GLY A 115 -11.09 7.71 8.26
N GLN A 116 -11.03 6.38 8.45
CA GLN A 116 -9.86 5.72 9.01
C GLN A 116 -8.71 5.75 7.99
N GLU A 117 -7.51 6.08 8.48
CA GLU A 117 -6.28 5.94 7.72
C GLU A 117 -5.96 4.45 7.51
N VAL A 118 -5.88 4.07 6.25
CA VAL A 118 -5.64 2.69 5.82
C VAL A 118 -4.16 2.46 5.59
N ASP A 119 -3.51 3.41 4.92
CA ASP A 119 -2.07 3.37 4.63
C ASP A 119 -1.57 4.79 4.34
N LYS A 120 -0.25 4.98 4.41
CA LYS A 120 0.38 6.27 4.11
C LYS A 120 1.73 6.11 3.42
N ILE A 121 2.10 7.11 2.62
CA ILE A 121 3.42 7.24 2.03
C ILE A 121 3.98 8.63 2.33
N ILE A 122 5.29 8.69 2.62
CA ILE A 122 6.02 9.91 2.92
C ILE A 122 7.05 10.10 1.82
N ILE A 123 7.09 11.28 1.24
CA ILE A 123 7.96 11.62 0.12
C ILE A 123 8.72 12.89 0.45
N ASP A 124 10.04 12.83 0.45
CA ASP A 124 10.88 14.02 0.60
C ASP A 124 10.77 14.89 -0.65
N ARG A 125 10.34 16.14 -0.45
CA ARG A 125 10.14 17.12 -1.52
C ARG A 125 10.97 18.37 -1.24
N ILE A 126 11.60 18.89 -2.30
CA ILE A 126 12.22 20.21 -2.28
C ILE A 126 11.15 21.20 -2.72
N ASP A 127 10.95 22.29 -1.97
CA ASP A 127 9.99 23.33 -2.35
C ASP A 127 10.31 23.88 -3.75
N TYR A 128 9.33 23.88 -4.66
CA TYR A 128 9.49 24.30 -6.07
C TYR A 128 8.99 25.73 -6.36
N GLU A 129 8.52 26.51 -5.38
CA GLU A 129 8.11 27.93 -5.58
C GLU A 129 9.19 28.74 -6.33
N ASN A 130 8.85 29.23 -7.52
CA ASN A 130 9.82 29.76 -8.47
C ASN A 130 10.56 30.99 -7.89
N ALA A 131 11.89 30.92 -7.87
CA ALA A 131 12.76 32.09 -7.89
C ALA A 131 12.74 32.78 -9.28
N SER A 132 11.55 33.01 -9.83
CA SER A 132 11.37 33.77 -11.08
C SER A 132 10.01 34.47 -11.12
N GLU A 133 9.69 35.21 -10.07
CA GLU A 133 9.02 36.50 -10.22
C GLU A 133 10.04 37.59 -9.87
N ASN A 134 11.10 37.69 -10.67
CA ASN A 134 11.85 38.94 -10.71
C ASN A 134 11.03 39.92 -11.55
N THR A 135 10.32 40.78 -10.82
CA THR A 135 9.94 42.15 -11.19
C THR A 135 10.81 42.76 -12.29
N ASN A 136 10.23 43.00 -13.47
CA ASN A 136 10.04 44.33 -14.08
C ASN A 136 9.33 44.21 -15.43
#